data_AF-A0A426UVB6-F1
#
_entry.id   AF-A0A426UVB6-F1
#
_cell.length_a   1.000
_cell.length_b   1.000
_cell.length_c   1.000
_cell.angle_alpha   90.00
_cell.angle_beta   90.00
_cell.angle_gamma   90.00
#
_symmetry.space_group_name_H-M   'P 1'
#
loop_
_entity.id
_entity.type
_entity.pdbx_description
1 polymer ?
#
loop_
_entity_poly.entity_id
_entity_poly.type
_entity_poly.pdbx_seq_one_letter_code
_entity_poly.pdbx_strand_id
1 'polypeptide(L)'
;MPEIEPARLTELAEGIVADVAPKLEEASAIPPELRELDQMLMVSVDPFLAASHALAVGYMIEMIQGAAECFNALTTALTETAASWEDADGSAETSFK
;
A
#
# COMPACT_ATOMS: atom_id res chain seq x y z
N MET A 1 -12.92 22.11 18.28
CA MET A 1 -12.53 20.96 17.45
C MET A 1 -11.04 21.07 17.21
N PRO A 2 -10.27 19.98 17.20
CA PRO A 2 -8.90 20.06 16.69
C PRO A 2 -8.96 20.60 15.25
N GLU A 3 -8.13 21.59 14.95
CA GLU A 3 -8.01 22.22 13.62
C GLU A 3 -7.44 21.17 12.65
N ILE A 4 -8.31 20.35 12.09
CA ILE A 4 -7.96 19.45 10.99
C ILE A 4 -8.03 20.30 9.73
N GLU A 5 -6.87 20.74 9.23
CA GLU A 5 -6.76 21.44 7.95
C GLU A 5 -6.84 20.41 6.81
N PRO A 6 -7.83 20.49 5.90
CA PRO A 6 -7.95 19.58 4.76
C PRO A 6 -6.66 19.51 3.92
N ALA A 7 -5.99 20.66 3.74
CA ALA A 7 -4.71 20.75 3.05
C ALA A 7 -3.63 19.84 3.66
N ARG A 8 -3.59 19.71 5.00
CA ARG A 8 -2.63 18.81 5.68
C ARG A 8 -2.96 17.34 5.50
N LEU A 9 -4.25 16.99 5.38
CA LEU A 9 -4.67 15.61 5.09
C LEU A 9 -4.28 15.21 3.68
N THR A 10 -4.44 16.11 2.71
CA THR A 10 -4.02 15.91 1.32
C THR A 10 -2.50 15.81 1.22
N GLU A 11 -1.76 16.71 1.87
CA GLU A 11 -0.28 16.68 1.89
C GLU A 11 0.24 15.38 2.54
N LEU A 12 -0.42 14.89 3.60
CA LEU A 12 -0.10 13.60 4.21
C LEU A 12 -0.35 12.43 3.25
N ALA A 13 -1.48 12.43 2.53
CA ALA A 13 -1.80 11.41 1.54
C ALA A 13 -0.77 11.39 0.40
N GLU A 14 -0.41 12.56 -0.13
CA GLU A 14 0.63 12.73 -1.15
C GLU A 14 2.00 12.26 -0.67
N GLY A 15 2.38 12.61 0.57
CA GLY A 15 3.63 12.16 1.18
C GLY A 15 3.69 10.64 1.36
N ILE A 16 2.58 10.01 1.78
CA ILE A 16 2.49 8.55 1.87
C ILE A 16 2.67 7.92 0.49
N VAL A 17 2.00 8.44 -0.55
CA VAL A 17 2.15 7.92 -1.91
C VAL A 17 3.60 8.08 -2.41
N ALA A 18 4.21 9.25 -2.21
CA ALA A 18 5.57 9.54 -2.64
C ALA A 18 6.63 8.65 -1.97
N ASP A 19 6.46 8.33 -0.69
CA ASP A 19 7.44 7.53 0.07
C ASP A 19 7.19 6.01 -0.06
N VAL A 20 5.94 5.58 -0.16
CA VAL A 20 5.55 4.16 -0.11
C VAL A 20 5.51 3.53 -1.49
N ALA A 21 5.04 4.24 -2.52
CA ALA A 21 4.95 3.66 -3.87
C ALA A 21 6.31 3.16 -4.39
N PRO A 22 7.43 3.89 -4.26
CA PRO A 22 8.74 3.40 -4.68
C PRO A 22 9.18 2.13 -3.92
N LYS A 23 8.87 2.05 -2.62
CA LYS A 23 9.21 0.89 -1.78
C LYS A 23 8.41 -0.35 -2.17
N LEU A 24 7.13 -0.16 -2.52
CA LEU A 24 6.29 -1.25 -3.02
C LEU A 24 6.73 -1.71 -4.41
N GLU A 25 7.15 -0.79 -5.29
CA GLU A 25 7.72 -1.13 -6.60
C GLU A 25 9.01 -1.93 -6.45
N GLU A 26 9.96 -1.47 -5.63
CA GLU A 26 11.19 -2.21 -5.29
C GLU A 26 10.88 -3.60 -4.71
N ALA A 27 9.94 -3.67 -3.75
CA ALA A 27 9.54 -4.93 -3.15
C ALA A 27 8.86 -5.86 -4.16
N SER A 28 8.10 -5.33 -5.13
CA SER A 28 7.40 -6.12 -6.14
C SER A 28 8.34 -6.76 -7.18
N ALA A 29 9.56 -6.25 -7.31
CA ALA A 29 10.61 -6.82 -8.17
C ALA A 29 11.28 -8.07 -7.55
N ILE A 30 11.21 -8.24 -6.23
CA ILE A 30 11.87 -9.34 -5.50
C ILE A 30 11.18 -10.70 -5.74
N PRO A 31 9.84 -10.85 -5.68
CA PRO A 31 9.19 -12.14 -5.87
C PRO A 31 9.46 -12.83 -7.22
N PRO A 32 9.51 -12.12 -8.37
CA PRO A 32 9.96 -12.70 -9.64
C PRO A 32 11.36 -13.30 -9.54
N GLU A 33 12.33 -12.58 -8.98
CA GLU A 33 13.72 -13.06 -8.81
C GLU A 33 13.77 -14.30 -7.90
N LEU A 34 12.99 -14.30 -6.80
CA LEU A 34 12.90 -15.46 -5.93
C LEU A 34 12.26 -16.66 -6.64
N ARG A 35 11.26 -16.45 -7.51
CA ARG A 35 10.64 -17.54 -8.28
C ARG A 35 11.55 -18.18 -9.33
N GLU A 36 12.60 -17.50 -9.78
CA GLU A 36 13.61 -18.14 -10.64
C GLU A 36 14.35 -19.25 -9.89
N LEU A 37 14.55 -19.09 -8.57
CA LEU A 37 15.16 -20.12 -7.72
C LEU A 37 14.25 -21.33 -7.54
N ASP A 38 12.93 -21.18 -7.63
CA ASP A 38 12.00 -22.33 -7.55
C ASP A 38 12.29 -23.35 -8.66
N GLN A 39 12.56 -22.89 -9.89
CA GLN A 39 12.86 -23.78 -11.01
C GLN A 39 14.16 -24.56 -10.76
N MET A 40 15.18 -23.91 -10.17
CA MET A 40 16.44 -24.57 -9.82
C MET A 40 16.29 -25.55 -8.66
N LEU A 41 15.48 -25.20 -7.66
CA LEU A 41 15.24 -26.02 -6.47
C LEU A 41 14.42 -27.28 -6.80
N MET A 42 13.47 -27.20 -7.73
CA MET A 42 12.65 -28.33 -8.19
C MET A 42 13.44 -29.40 -8.95
N VAL A 43 14.63 -29.07 -9.47
CA VAL A 43 15.58 -30.04 -10.07
C VAL A 43 16.67 -30.48 -9.09
N SER A 44 16.81 -29.77 -7.97
CA SER A 44 17.74 -30.12 -6.91
C SER A 44 17.12 -31.18 -5.97
N VAL A 45 17.97 -32.01 -5.39
CA VAL A 45 17.63 -33.33 -4.83
C VAL A 45 16.76 -33.29 -3.56
N ASP A 46 16.38 -32.11 -3.06
CA ASP A 46 15.62 -31.93 -1.83
C ASP A 46 14.24 -31.27 -2.06
N PRO A 47 13.17 -32.07 -2.22
CA PRO A 47 11.82 -31.56 -2.43
C PRO A 47 11.25 -30.82 -1.21
N PHE A 48 11.77 -31.07 0.00
CA PHE A 48 11.33 -30.36 1.21
C PHE A 48 11.87 -28.92 1.23
N LEU A 49 13.10 -28.73 0.78
CA LEU A 49 13.69 -27.40 0.61
C LEU A 49 12.94 -26.58 -0.44
N ALA A 50 12.59 -27.19 -1.58
CA ALA A 50 11.80 -26.54 -2.62
C ALA A 50 10.40 -26.12 -2.11
N ALA A 51 9.71 -26.99 -1.37
CA ALA A 51 8.41 -26.67 -0.78
C ALA A 51 8.50 -25.55 0.27
N SER A 52 9.54 -25.56 1.10
CA SER A 52 9.77 -24.53 2.12
C SER A 52 10.06 -23.17 1.49
N HIS A 53 10.85 -23.15 0.42
CA HIS A 53 11.14 -21.93 -0.34
C HIS A 53 9.87 -21.38 -1.02
N ALA A 54 9.11 -22.23 -1.72
CA ALA A 54 7.86 -21.81 -2.37
C ALA A 54 6.84 -21.23 -1.36
N LEU A 55 6.74 -21.81 -0.16
CA LEU A 55 5.92 -21.26 0.92
C LEU A 55 6.42 -19.88 1.37
N ALA A 56 7.72 -19.73 1.63
CA ALA A 56 8.29 -18.45 2.07
C ALA A 56 8.08 -17.34 1.03
N VAL A 57 8.27 -17.65 -0.26
CA VAL A 57 8.01 -16.71 -1.36
C VAL A 57 6.52 -16.35 -1.45
N GLY A 58 5.63 -17.34 -1.31
CA GLY A 58 4.18 -17.11 -1.27
C GLY A 58 3.76 -16.15 -0.15
N TYR A 59 4.25 -16.38 1.07
CA TYR A 59 4.00 -15.49 2.20
C TYR A 59 4.50 -14.06 1.94
N MET A 60 5.67 -13.91 1.33
CA MET A 60 6.23 -12.60 1.01
C MET A 60 5.37 -11.84 -0.01
N ILE A 61 4.86 -12.54 -1.03
CA ILE A 61 3.94 -11.96 -2.02
C ILE A 61 2.67 -11.44 -1.35
N GLU A 62 2.03 -12.28 -0.52
CA GLU A 62 0.81 -11.91 0.19
C GLU A 62 1.02 -10.70 1.10
N MET A 63 2.17 -10.64 1.80
CA MET A 63 2.50 -9.49 2.65
C MET A 63 2.66 -8.20 1.86
N ILE A 64 3.37 -8.23 0.72
CA ILE A 64 3.59 -7.04 -0.11
C ILE A 64 2.25 -6.55 -0.68
N GLN A 65 1.41 -7.47 -1.16
CA GLN A 65 0.07 -7.14 -1.68
C GLN A 65 -0.82 -6.54 -0.58
N GLY A 66 -0.87 -7.17 0.60
CA GLY A 66 -1.66 -6.67 1.72
C GLY A 66 -1.19 -5.29 2.20
N ALA A 67 0.13 -5.04 2.23
CA ALA A 67 0.67 -3.73 2.55
C ALA A 67 0.22 -2.68 1.52
N ALA A 68 0.29 -2.98 0.22
CA ALA A 68 -0.17 -2.09 -0.84
C ALA A 68 -1.65 -1.75 -0.72
N GLU A 69 -2.50 -2.75 -0.43
CA GLU A 69 -3.94 -2.54 -0.20
C GLU A 69 -4.20 -1.64 1.02
N CYS A 70 -3.50 -1.85 2.14
CA CYS A 70 -3.63 -1.00 3.32
C CYS A 70 -3.25 0.46 3.05
N PHE A 71 -2.15 0.69 2.33
CA PHE A 71 -1.71 2.05 2.01
C PHE A 71 -2.63 2.75 1.02
N ASN A 72 -3.17 2.04 0.04
CA ASN A 72 -4.20 2.57 -0.85
C ASN A 72 -5.46 2.94 -0.06
N ALA A 73 -5.95 2.04 0.81
CA ALA A 73 -7.14 2.32 1.63
C ALA A 73 -6.95 3.52 2.55
N LEU A 74 -5.76 3.66 3.16
CA LEU A 74 -5.40 4.82 3.99
C LEU A 74 -5.40 6.11 3.17
N THR A 75 -4.79 6.10 1.99
CA THR A 75 -4.72 7.26 1.09
C THR A 75 -6.12 7.70 0.65
N THR A 76 -6.97 6.74 0.28
CA THR A 76 -8.38 6.99 -0.05
C THR A 76 -9.11 7.60 1.13
N ALA A 77 -9.00 7.03 2.34
CA ALA A 77 -9.67 7.55 3.52
C ALA A 77 -9.22 8.98 3.87
N LEU A 78 -7.92 9.29 3.73
CA LEU A 78 -7.39 10.65 3.95
C LEU A 78 -7.97 11.65 2.94
N THR A 79 -8.02 11.26 1.66
CA THR A 79 -8.54 12.11 0.58
C THR A 79 -10.04 12.33 0.70
N GLU A 80 -10.81 11.28 0.99
CA GLU A 80 -12.25 11.36 1.22
C GLU A 80 -12.57 12.18 2.47
N THR A 81 -11.76 12.06 3.52
CA THR A 81 -11.91 12.91 4.71
C THR A 81 -11.69 14.37 4.34
N ALA A 82 -10.61 14.71 3.64
CA ALA A 82 -10.35 16.08 3.21
C ALA A 82 -11.52 16.66 2.39
N ALA A 83 -12.01 15.91 1.40
CA ALA A 83 -13.15 16.31 0.57
C ALA A 83 -14.44 16.52 1.39
N SER A 84 -14.74 15.61 2.32
CA SER A 84 -15.92 15.74 3.18
C SER A 84 -15.87 16.99 4.08
N TRP A 85 -14.68 17.43 4.48
CA TRP A 85 -14.52 18.65 5.26
C TRP A 85 -14.70 19.91 4.41
N GLU A 86 -14.17 19.92 3.19
CA GLU A 86 -14.37 21.03 2.24
C GLU A 86 -15.86 21.18 1.85
N ASP A 87 -16.55 20.07 1.59
CA ASP A 87 -17.99 20.06 1.30
C ASP A 87 -18.81 20.59 2.48
N ALA A 88 -18.46 20.20 3.71
CA ALA A 88 -19.13 20.68 4.91
C ALA A 88 -18.94 22.20 5.09
N ASP A 89 -17.74 22.72 4.88
CA ASP A 89 -17.44 24.15 4.99
C ASP A 89 -18.17 24.97 3.91
N GLY A 90 -18.16 24.49 2.66
CA GLY A 90 -18.90 25.13 1.55
C GLY A 90 -20.43 25.12 1.76
N SER A 91 -20.98 24.06 2.36
CA SER A 91 -22.41 23.98 2.71
C SER A 91 -22.80 24.95 3.84
N ALA A 92 -21.88 25.19 4.79
CA ALA A 92 -22.07 26.16 5.85
C ALA A 92 -22.02 27.60 5.30
N GLU A 93 -21.08 27.90 4.40
CA GLU A 93 -20.98 29.22 3.77
C GLU A 93 -22.23 29.58 2.95
N THR A 94 -22.78 28.61 2.23
CA THR A 94 -23.99 28.79 1.40
C THR A 94 -25.28 28.87 2.21
N SER A 95 -25.34 28.25 3.40
CA SER A 95 -26.50 28.36 4.31
C SER A 95 -26.56 29.69 5.07
N PHE A 96 -25.44 30.41 5.18
CA PHE A 96 -25.35 31.70 5.89
C PHE A 96 -25.48 32.93 4.98
N LYS A 97 -25.58 32.75 3.66
CA LYS A 97 -25.88 33.80 2.68
C LYS A 97 -27.39 33.85 2.39
#